data_AF-A0A932QN91-F1
#
_entry.id   AF-A0A932QN91-F1
#
_cell.length_a   1.000
_cell.length_b   1.000
_cell.length_c   1.000
_cell.angle_alpha   90.00
_cell.angle_beta   90.00
_cell.angle_gamma   90.00
#
_symmetry.space_group_name_H-M   'P 1'
#
loop_
_entity.id
_entity.type
_entity.pdbx_description
1 polymer ?
#
loop_
_entity_poly.entity_id
_entity_poly.type
_entity_poly.pdbx_seq_one_letter_code
_entity_poly.pdbx_strand_id
1 'polypeptide(L)'
;MLPKYKYLITYRYSEIIHDLTVEFCQRFLGDLKEKPSLPTDPETAANLLLTLCHMATYLLSRQIQKAEEIFVAGGGYTENLFKKRLQARI
;
A
#
# COMPACT_ATOMS: atom_id res chain seq x y z
N MET A 1 -12.49 -30.65 -0.61
CA MET A 1 -12.96 -29.69 -1.63
C MET A 1 -12.90 -28.29 -1.02
N LEU A 2 -12.31 -27.30 -1.70
CA LEU A 2 -12.29 -25.92 -1.19
C LEU A 2 -13.72 -25.33 -1.26
N PRO A 3 -14.12 -24.47 -0.30
CA PRO A 3 -15.40 -23.77 -0.37
C PRO A 3 -15.56 -22.97 -1.67
N LYS A 4 -16.78 -22.93 -2.23
CA LYS A 4 -17.06 -22.31 -3.55
C LYS A 4 -16.58 -20.85 -3.67
N TYR A 5 -16.57 -20.08 -2.57
CA TYR A 5 -16.14 -18.68 -2.59
C TYR A 5 -14.63 -18.50 -2.86
N LYS A 6 -13.81 -19.54 -2.62
CA LYS A 6 -12.35 -19.45 -2.83
C LYS A 6 -11.94 -19.34 -4.31
N TYR A 7 -12.87 -19.66 -5.21
CA TYR A 7 -12.65 -19.52 -6.66
C TYR A 7 -12.94 -18.10 -7.17
N LEU A 8 -13.50 -17.21 -6.34
CA LEU A 8 -13.74 -15.82 -6.70
C LEU A 8 -12.40 -15.09 -6.90
N ILE A 9 -12.29 -14.36 -8.01
CA ILE A 9 -11.08 -13.58 -8.33
C ILE A 9 -10.77 -12.57 -7.22
N THR A 10 -11.81 -11.94 -6.64
CA THR A 10 -11.69 -11.02 -5.51
C THR A 10 -11.09 -11.69 -4.28
N TYR A 11 -11.48 -12.92 -3.97
CA TYR A 11 -10.92 -13.69 -2.86
C TYR A 11 -9.43 -13.97 -3.08
N ARG A 12 -9.06 -14.42 -4.28
CA ARG A 12 -7.66 -14.72 -4.63
C ARG A 12 -6.76 -13.47 -4.58
N TYR A 13 -7.26 -12.32 -5.06
CA TYR A 13 -6.53 -11.06 -4.91
C TYR A 13 -6.40 -10.64 -3.46
N SER A 14 -7.47 -10.79 -2.66
CA SER A 14 -7.43 -10.49 -1.23
C SER A 14 -6.41 -11.34 -0.48
N GLU A 15 -6.27 -12.62 -0.85
CA GLU A 15 -5.28 -13.54 -0.26
C GLU A 15 -3.86 -13.08 -0.57
N ILE A 16 -3.56 -12.75 -1.84
CA ILE A 16 -2.26 -12.20 -2.24
C ILE A 16 -1.95 -10.89 -1.52
N ILE A 17 -2.92 -9.97 -1.46
CA ILE A 17 -2.76 -8.68 -0.78
C ILE A 17 -2.49 -8.90 0.71
N HIS A 18 -3.22 -9.82 1.35
CA HIS A 18 -2.99 -10.16 2.75
C HIS A 18 -1.57 -10.70 2.97
N ASP A 19 -1.11 -11.64 2.16
CA ASP A 19 0.22 -12.24 2.29
C ASP A 19 1.33 -11.19 2.14
N LEU A 20 1.21 -10.32 1.13
CA LEU A 20 2.13 -9.18 0.94
C LEU A 20 2.07 -8.19 2.12
N THR A 21 0.89 -7.96 2.68
CA THR A 21 0.72 -7.08 3.84
C THR A 21 1.41 -7.66 5.07
N VAL A 22 1.30 -8.97 5.29
CA VAL A 22 2.00 -9.67 6.39
C VAL A 22 3.51 -9.56 6.21
N GLU A 23 4.03 -9.86 5.01
CA GLU A 23 5.46 -9.76 4.72
C GLU A 23 5.97 -8.32 4.90
N PHE A 24 5.21 -7.33 4.43
CA PHE A 24 5.53 -5.92 4.61
C PHE A 24 5.60 -5.55 6.09
N CYS A 25 4.57 -5.89 6.87
CA CYS A 25 4.55 -5.60 8.30
C CYS A 25 5.70 -6.30 9.02
N GLN A 26 6.02 -7.55 8.68
CA GLN A 26 7.16 -8.24 9.28
C GLN A 26 8.48 -7.55 8.95
N ARG A 27 8.67 -7.14 7.69
CA ARG A 27 9.90 -6.50 7.22
C ARG A 27 10.12 -5.10 7.80
N PHE A 28 9.05 -4.30 7.90
CA PHE A 28 9.16 -2.88 8.26
C PHE A 28 8.72 -2.57 9.69
N LEU A 29 7.87 -3.41 10.28
CA LEU A 29 7.31 -3.22 11.62
C LEU A 29 7.70 -4.34 12.60
N GLY A 30 8.42 -5.39 12.15
CA GLY A 30 8.81 -6.52 13.00
C GLY A 30 9.73 -6.12 14.15
N ASP A 31 10.64 -5.19 13.90
CA ASP A 31 11.67 -4.73 14.85
C ASP A 31 11.28 -3.46 15.62
N LEU A 32 9.98 -3.12 15.67
CA LEU A 32 9.53 -2.00 16.49
C LEU A 32 9.90 -2.23 17.96
N LYS A 33 10.71 -1.30 18.50
CA LYS A 33 11.16 -1.32 19.90
C LYS A 33 9.99 -1.37 20.89
N GLU A 34 8.92 -0.65 20.56
CA GLU A 34 7.65 -0.71 21.27
C GLU A 34 6.56 -1.05 20.28
N LYS A 35 5.89 -2.17 20.51
CA LYS A 35 4.70 -2.54 19.74
C LYS A 35 3.51 -1.77 20.30
N PRO A 36 2.77 -1.03 19.47
CA PRO A 36 1.61 -0.30 19.96
C PRO A 36 0.58 -1.30 20.51
N SER A 37 0.23 -1.14 21.78
CA SER A 37 -0.87 -1.88 22.39
C SER A 37 -2.19 -1.19 22.06
N LEU A 38 -3.20 -1.94 21.65
CA LEU A 38 -4.55 -1.42 21.51
C LEU A 38 -5.17 -1.17 22.88
N PRO A 39 -6.08 -0.18 23.01
CA PRO A 39 -6.91 -0.02 24.20
C PRO A 39 -7.64 -1.32 24.56
N THR A 40 -7.77 -1.59 25.86
CA THR A 40 -8.48 -2.79 26.34
C THR A 40 -9.99 -2.73 26.08
N ASP A 41 -10.55 -1.52 26.13
CA ASP A 41 -11.96 -1.29 25.83
C ASP A 41 -12.21 -1.44 24.32
N PRO A 42 -13.10 -2.36 23.89
CA PRO A 42 -13.33 -2.63 22.48
C PRO A 42 -13.86 -1.42 21.71
N GLU A 43 -14.70 -0.59 22.32
CA GLU A 43 -15.26 0.60 21.67
C GLU A 43 -14.17 1.63 21.38
N THR A 44 -13.35 1.92 22.39
CA THR A 44 -12.19 2.82 22.27
C THR A 44 -11.18 2.28 21.25
N ALA A 45 -10.91 0.97 21.25
CA ALA A 45 -10.02 0.35 20.28
C ALA A 45 -10.56 0.46 18.84
N ALA A 46 -11.85 0.19 18.63
CA ALA A 46 -12.49 0.31 17.33
C ALA A 46 -12.47 1.76 16.80
N ASN A 47 -12.79 2.73 17.67
CA ASN A 47 -12.74 4.15 17.32
C ASN A 47 -11.31 4.59 16.95
N LEU A 48 -10.31 4.16 17.73
CA LEU A 48 -8.91 4.42 17.42
C LEU A 48 -8.51 3.84 16.04
N LEU A 49 -8.85 2.59 15.78
CA LEU A 49 -8.57 1.94 14.49
C LEU A 49 -9.25 2.66 13.32
N LEU A 50 -10.50 3.11 13.49
CA LEU A 50 -11.20 3.89 12.47
C LEU A 50 -10.49 5.23 12.20
N THR A 51 -10.07 5.95 13.24
CA THR A 51 -9.28 7.17 13.09
C THR A 51 -7.97 6.89 12.37
N LEU A 52 -7.26 5.81 12.70
CA LEU A 52 -6.04 5.39 12.03
C LEU A 52 -6.29 5.07 10.54
N CYS A 53 -7.39 4.40 10.20
CA CYS A 53 -7.77 4.15 8.81
C CYS A 53 -8.01 5.46 8.03
N HIS A 54 -8.68 6.44 8.63
CA HIS A 54 -8.86 7.74 8.00
C HIS A 54 -7.54 8.47 7.78
N MET A 55 -6.64 8.46 8.77
CA MET A 55 -5.30 9.05 8.64
C MET A 55 -4.49 8.37 7.55
N ALA A 56 -4.48 7.03 7.51
CA ALA A 56 -3.78 6.26 6.48
C ALA A 56 -4.34 6.57 5.08
N THR A 57 -5.66 6.65 4.93
CA THR A 57 -6.32 7.01 3.68
C THR A 57 -5.91 8.41 3.22
N TYR A 58 -5.93 9.39 4.13
CA TYR A 58 -5.51 10.75 3.81
C TYR A 58 -4.05 10.82 3.36
N LEU A 59 -3.15 10.13 4.06
CA LEU A 59 -1.72 10.08 3.71
C LEU A 59 -1.51 9.41 2.34
N LEU A 60 -2.21 8.31 2.07
CA LEU A 60 -2.15 7.62 0.79
C LEU A 60 -2.59 8.53 -0.35
N SER A 61 -3.72 9.25 -0.18
CA SER A 61 -4.18 10.22 -1.17
C SER A 61 -3.15 11.31 -1.46
N ARG A 62 -2.46 11.82 -0.45
CA ARG A 62 -1.38 12.81 -0.65
C ARG A 62 -0.16 12.21 -1.35
N GLN A 63 0.20 10.97 -1.05
CA GLN A 63 1.29 10.27 -1.72
C GLN A 63 0.98 10.07 -3.20
N ILE A 64 -0.26 9.68 -3.54
CA ILE A 64 -0.73 9.56 -4.91
C ILE A 64 -0.64 10.92 -5.62
N GLN A 65 -1.17 11.98 -5.01
CA GLN A 65 -1.11 13.32 -5.59
C GLN A 65 0.34 13.76 -5.87
N LYS A 66 1.28 13.51 -4.94
CA LYS A 66 2.69 13.83 -5.20
C LYS A 66 3.33 12.94 -6.26
N ALA A 67 2.98 11.66 -6.32
CA ALA A 67 3.45 10.78 -7.38
C ALA A 67 2.97 11.27 -8.76
N GLU A 68 1.72 11.73 -8.86
CA GLU A 68 1.15 12.34 -10.06
C GLU A 68 1.87 13.62 -10.46
N GLU A 69 2.10 14.54 -9.51
CA GLU A 69 2.84 15.78 -9.79
C GLU A 69 4.27 15.50 -10.28
N ILE A 70 4.98 14.57 -9.63
CA ILE A 70 6.32 14.15 -10.05
C ILE A 70 6.27 13.54 -11.46
N PHE A 71 5.24 12.74 -11.76
CA PHE A 71 5.06 12.14 -13.08
C PHE A 71 4.81 13.19 -14.16
N VAL A 72 3.97 14.19 -13.88
CA VAL A 72 3.67 15.29 -14.82
C VAL A 72 4.91 16.17 -15.04
N ALA A 73 5.64 16.53 -13.99
CA ALA A 73 6.82 17.39 -14.09
C ALA A 73 8.04 16.67 -14.70
N GLY A 74 8.26 15.39 -14.33
CA GLY A 74 9.39 14.59 -14.78
C GLY A 74 9.16 13.84 -16.10
N GLY A 75 7.94 13.83 -16.62
CA GLY A 75 7.54 13.05 -17.77
C GLY A 75 7.32 11.57 -17.44
N GLY A 76 6.51 10.90 -18.26
CA GLY A 76 6.15 9.50 -18.02
C GLY A 76 7.30 8.51 -18.23
N TYR A 77 7.18 7.32 -17.65
CA TYR A 77 8.21 6.27 -17.80
C TYR A 77 8.53 5.97 -19.27
N THR A 78 7.52 5.83 -20.12
CA THR A 78 7.68 5.57 -21.57
C THR A 78 8.42 6.70 -22.28
N GLU A 79 8.08 7.95 -21.97
CA GLU A 79 8.72 9.14 -22.55
C GLU A 79 10.19 9.20 -22.14
N ASN A 80 10.47 9.01 -20.85
CA ASN A 80 11.82 9.00 -20.32
C ASN A 80 12.65 7.83 -20.86
N LEU A 81 12.06 6.65 -21.03
CA LEU A 81 12.72 5.52 -21.65
C LEU A 81 13.02 5.77 -23.13
N PHE A 82 12.11 6.41 -23.86
CA PHE A 82 12.33 6.82 -25.23
C PHE A 82 13.48 7.84 -25.35
N LYS A 83 13.50 8.88 -24.50
CA LYS A 83 14.61 9.86 -24.43
C LYS A 83 15.96 9.17 -24.20
N LYS A 84 16.03 8.24 -23.23
CA LYS A 84 17.24 7.45 -22.95
C LYS A 84 17.68 6.60 -24.15
N ARG A 85 16.73 5.96 -24.84
CA ARG A 85 17.02 5.18 -26.06
C ARG A 85 17.54 6.05 -27.21
N LEU A 86 17.04 7.28 -27.35
CA LEU A 86 17.50 8.22 -28.36
C LEU A 86 18.93 8.70 -28.06
N GLN A 87 19.23 9.03 -26.80
CA GLN A 87 20.58 9.42 -26.37
C GLN A 87 21.62 8.32 -26.60
N ALA A 88 21.26 7.04 -26.44
CA ALA A 88 22.17 5.92 -26.67
C ALA A 88 22.49 5.66 -28.17
N ARG A 89 21.86 6.39 -29.10
CA ARG A 89 22.10 6.28 -30.56
C ARG A 89 23.07 7.33 -31.11
N ILE A 90 23.53 8.27 -30.27
CA ILE A 90 24.48 9.34 -30.60
C ILE A 90 25.78 9.04 -29.84
#